data_AF-A0A0F2R9T6-F1
#
_entry.id   AF-A0A0F2R9T6-F1
#
_cell.length_a   1.000
_cell.length_b   1.000
_cell.length_c   1.000
_cell.angle_alpha   90.00
_cell.angle_beta   90.00
_cell.angle_gamma   90.00
#
_symmetry.space_group_name_H-M   'P 1'
#
loop_
_entity.id
_entity.type
_entity.pdbx_description
1 polymer ?
#
loop_
_entity_poly.entity_id
_entity_poly.type
_entity_poly.pdbx_seq_one_letter_code
_entity_poly.pdbx_strand_id
1 'polypeptide(L)'
;MDQSNRYANLSLREEDLIAGGKHVLCAYIMKPKAGYGYLESAAHFAAESSTGTNVEVCTTDDFTRGVDALVYEIDEANELMKIAYPVDLFDRNIIDGRAMLASFLTLAIGNNQGMGDIEYAKIHDVYFPPCYLRLFDGPAMNIVDMWRVLERPLVDGGMVVGTIIKPKLGLRPEPFAAACYQFWLGGDFIKNDEPQGNQVFAPLRTIMPMIADSMRRAQDETGQAKLFSANITADDPAEMYARGEFILETFGEFADHVAFLVDGYVAGPTAVTACRRRFPQQFLHYHRAGHGAVTSPQSKRGYTAFVHCKMSRLSGASGIHTGTMGYGKMEGDADDKAIAYMLEQDDAQGPYFRQTWQGMKATTPIISGGMNALRLPGFFDNLGHSNVIQTSGGGAFGHKDGGAAGAKSLRQASLAWQQGVDLLDYAKEHPELAGAFESFPKDADALYPNWREKLKTVAA
;
A
#
# COMPACT_ATOMS: atom_id res chain seq x y z
N MET A 1 13.28 -33.02 -17.49
CA MET A 1 12.76 -33.16 -18.86
C MET A 1 12.90 -31.81 -19.52
N ASP A 2 13.49 -31.73 -20.71
CA ASP A 2 13.57 -30.45 -21.44
C ASP A 2 12.21 -30.18 -22.11
N GLN A 3 11.58 -29.08 -21.72
CA GLN A 3 10.28 -28.63 -22.25
C GLN A 3 10.39 -27.32 -23.06
N SER A 4 11.62 -26.89 -23.38
CA SER A 4 11.90 -25.60 -24.01
C SER A 4 11.18 -25.40 -25.34
N ASN A 5 11.05 -26.46 -26.14
CA ASN A 5 10.36 -26.40 -27.43
C ASN A 5 8.85 -26.10 -27.34
N ARG A 6 8.24 -26.30 -26.16
CA ARG A 6 6.81 -26.06 -25.93
C ARG A 6 6.56 -24.75 -25.21
N TYR A 7 7.27 -24.52 -24.11
CA TYR A 7 7.00 -23.41 -23.18
C TYR A 7 7.90 -22.20 -23.36
N ALA A 8 8.76 -22.19 -24.39
CA ALA A 8 9.55 -21.02 -24.76
C ALA A 8 9.36 -20.68 -26.25
N ASN A 9 9.13 -19.40 -26.51
CA ASN A 9 9.13 -18.84 -27.86
C ASN A 9 9.76 -17.45 -27.83
N LEU A 10 11.10 -17.44 -27.94
CA LEU A 10 11.91 -16.21 -27.89
C LEU A 10 11.83 -15.37 -29.18
N SER A 11 11.02 -15.79 -30.16
CA SER A 11 10.75 -14.98 -31.37
C SER A 11 9.59 -14.01 -31.19
N LEU A 12 8.80 -14.16 -30.12
CA LEU A 12 7.73 -13.24 -29.77
C LEU A 12 8.31 -11.89 -29.36
N ARG A 13 7.69 -10.80 -29.83
CA ARG A 13 8.07 -9.43 -29.46
C ARG A 13 7.13 -8.91 -28.38
N GLU A 14 7.68 -8.29 -27.34
CA GLU A 14 6.91 -7.72 -26.23
C GLU A 14 5.85 -6.71 -26.74
N GLU A 15 6.22 -5.86 -27.70
CA GLU A 15 5.32 -4.88 -28.30
C GLU A 15 4.10 -5.54 -28.97
N ASP A 16 4.28 -6.68 -29.65
CA ASP A 16 3.18 -7.41 -30.29
C ASP A 16 2.28 -8.08 -29.25
N LEU A 17 2.86 -8.58 -28.15
CA LEU A 17 2.10 -9.17 -27.03
C LEU A 17 1.25 -8.11 -26.32
N ILE A 18 1.83 -6.92 -26.06
CA ILE A 18 1.15 -5.77 -25.47
C ILE A 18 0.04 -5.27 -26.39
N ALA A 19 0.35 -5.04 -27.68
CA ALA A 19 -0.61 -4.56 -28.67
C ALA A 19 -1.75 -5.56 -28.92
N GLY A 20 -1.44 -6.87 -28.88
CA GLY A 20 -2.44 -7.92 -29.00
C GLY A 20 -3.42 -7.97 -27.82
N GLY A 21 -3.01 -7.50 -26.64
CA GLY A 21 -3.90 -7.31 -25.48
C GLY A 21 -4.54 -8.60 -24.95
N LYS A 22 -3.90 -9.77 -25.18
CA LYS A 22 -4.40 -11.10 -24.79
C LYS A 22 -3.52 -11.81 -23.77
N HIS A 23 -2.47 -11.16 -23.28
CA HIS A 23 -1.53 -11.75 -22.34
C HIS A 23 -1.30 -10.83 -21.14
N VAL A 24 -1.29 -11.42 -19.95
CA VAL A 24 -0.62 -10.83 -18.78
C VAL A 24 0.87 -11.11 -18.93
N LEU A 25 1.71 -10.10 -18.77
CA LEU A 25 3.16 -10.27 -18.84
C LEU A 25 3.75 -10.13 -17.45
N CYS A 26 4.65 -11.03 -17.06
CA CYS A 26 5.33 -10.98 -15.78
C CYS A 26 6.84 -10.98 -16.02
N ALA A 27 7.56 -10.07 -15.35
CA ALA A 27 9.01 -10.01 -15.34
C ALA A 27 9.54 -10.55 -14.01
N TYR A 28 10.41 -11.55 -14.09
CA TYR A 28 11.01 -12.24 -12.95
C TYR A 28 12.52 -12.06 -12.93
N ILE A 29 13.09 -11.93 -11.74
CA ILE A 29 14.50 -12.24 -11.50
C ILE A 29 14.57 -13.67 -10.99
N MET A 30 15.16 -14.56 -11.77
CA MET A 30 15.15 -16.02 -11.56
C MET A 30 16.55 -16.59 -11.75
N LYS A 31 16.93 -17.47 -10.82
CA LYS A 31 18.17 -18.23 -10.90
C LYS A 31 17.88 -19.74 -10.79
N PRO A 32 18.28 -20.55 -11.79
CA PRO A 32 18.25 -22.00 -11.70
C PRO A 32 19.16 -22.51 -10.57
N LYS A 33 18.84 -23.66 -9.98
CA LYS A 33 19.82 -24.35 -9.12
C LYS A 33 21.01 -24.82 -9.94
N ALA A 34 22.16 -24.98 -9.27
CA ALA A 34 23.37 -25.50 -9.90
C ALA A 34 23.10 -26.85 -10.59
N GLY A 35 23.52 -26.95 -11.85
CA GLY A 35 23.36 -28.16 -12.67
C GLY A 35 22.17 -28.13 -13.65
N TYR A 36 21.32 -27.11 -13.61
CA TYR A 36 20.21 -26.93 -14.55
C TYR A 36 20.47 -25.76 -15.52
N GLY A 37 20.03 -25.88 -16.78
CA GLY A 37 20.17 -24.84 -17.80
C GLY A 37 19.11 -23.73 -17.66
N TYR A 38 19.47 -22.48 -18.00
CA TYR A 38 18.58 -21.33 -17.79
C TYR A 38 17.28 -21.42 -18.58
N LEU A 39 17.35 -21.66 -19.89
CA LEU A 39 16.18 -21.77 -20.76
C LEU A 39 15.29 -22.96 -20.37
N GLU A 40 15.89 -24.12 -20.06
CA GLU A 40 15.16 -25.32 -19.65
C GLU A 40 14.40 -25.09 -18.34
N SER A 41 15.06 -24.47 -17.35
CA SER A 41 14.44 -24.10 -16.07
C SER A 41 13.34 -23.04 -16.25
N ALA A 42 13.54 -22.05 -17.12
CA ALA A 42 12.52 -21.05 -17.43
C ALA A 42 11.28 -21.68 -18.10
N ALA A 43 11.48 -22.60 -19.05
CA ALA A 43 10.40 -23.33 -19.70
C ALA A 43 9.64 -24.23 -18.70
N HIS A 44 10.35 -24.91 -17.80
CA HIS A 44 9.72 -25.69 -16.73
C HIS A 44 8.94 -24.78 -15.76
N PHE A 45 9.46 -23.58 -15.46
CA PHE A 45 8.76 -22.59 -14.64
C PHE A 45 7.45 -22.15 -15.29
N ALA A 46 7.45 -21.87 -16.60
CA ALA A 46 6.24 -21.52 -17.34
C ALA A 46 5.23 -22.68 -17.40
N ALA A 47 5.71 -23.92 -17.54
CA ALA A 47 4.87 -25.13 -17.48
C ALA A 47 4.15 -25.27 -16.12
N GLU A 48 4.89 -25.23 -15.01
CA GLU A 48 4.37 -25.32 -13.63
C GLU A 48 3.54 -24.09 -13.19
N SER A 49 3.54 -23.04 -14.01
CA SER A 49 2.75 -21.82 -13.81
C SER A 49 1.54 -21.72 -14.75
N SER A 50 1.25 -22.75 -15.55
CA SER A 50 0.13 -22.73 -16.51
C SER A 50 -0.53 -24.10 -16.70
N THR A 51 -0.07 -24.89 -17.67
CA THR A 51 -0.78 -26.06 -18.20
C THR A 51 0.00 -27.37 -18.07
N GLY A 52 1.24 -27.30 -17.61
CA GLY A 52 2.18 -28.40 -17.61
C GLY A 52 2.46 -28.98 -16.23
N THR A 53 3.37 -29.95 -16.21
CA THR A 53 4.01 -30.49 -15.01
C THR A 53 5.43 -30.94 -15.37
N ASN A 54 6.13 -31.61 -14.47
CA ASN A 54 7.51 -32.05 -14.66
C ASN A 54 7.70 -33.19 -15.70
N VAL A 55 6.62 -33.78 -16.21
CA VAL A 55 6.60 -34.89 -17.19
C VAL A 55 5.51 -34.69 -18.25
N GLU A 56 5.66 -35.35 -19.39
CA GLU A 56 4.59 -35.46 -20.39
C GLU A 56 3.38 -36.21 -19.87
N VAL A 57 2.18 -35.71 -20.19
CA VAL A 57 0.90 -36.32 -19.81
C VAL A 57 0.07 -36.61 -21.05
N CYS A 58 -0.50 -37.82 -21.10
CA CYS A 58 -1.26 -38.31 -22.25
C CYS A 58 -2.61 -37.59 -22.47
N THR A 59 -3.01 -36.72 -21.55
CA THR A 59 -4.21 -35.89 -21.63
C THR A 59 -4.00 -34.56 -22.35
N THR A 60 -2.76 -34.20 -22.70
CA THR A 60 -2.47 -32.95 -23.42
C THR A 60 -3.01 -32.99 -24.86
N ASP A 61 -3.88 -32.04 -25.19
CA ASP A 61 -4.39 -31.80 -26.55
C ASP A 61 -3.92 -30.46 -27.13
N ASP A 62 -4.24 -30.20 -28.39
CA ASP A 62 -3.82 -28.97 -29.09
C ASP A 62 -4.51 -27.72 -28.56
N PHE A 63 -5.71 -27.86 -27.99
CA PHE A 63 -6.38 -26.75 -27.32
C PHE A 63 -5.59 -26.31 -26.08
N THR A 64 -5.17 -27.27 -25.25
CA THR A 64 -4.35 -27.02 -24.07
C THR A 64 -3.06 -26.31 -24.45
N ARG A 65 -2.38 -26.75 -25.52
CA ARG A 65 -1.18 -26.08 -26.04
C ARG A 65 -1.43 -24.62 -26.44
N GLY A 66 -2.62 -24.32 -26.93
CA GLY A 66 -3.04 -22.96 -27.31
C GLY A 66 -3.15 -21.98 -26.15
N VAL A 67 -3.21 -22.47 -24.89
CA VAL A 67 -3.27 -21.65 -23.68
C VAL A 67 -2.04 -21.78 -22.79
N ASP A 68 -0.96 -22.38 -23.29
CA ASP A 68 0.33 -22.46 -22.58
C ASP A 68 0.86 -21.05 -22.26
N ALA A 69 1.42 -20.85 -21.07
CA ALA A 69 2.23 -19.66 -20.80
C ALA A 69 3.59 -19.81 -21.48
N LEU A 70 4.11 -18.73 -22.07
CA LEU A 70 5.33 -18.80 -22.87
C LEU A 70 6.41 -17.87 -22.31
N VAL A 71 7.61 -18.40 -22.09
CA VAL A 71 8.82 -17.61 -21.94
C VAL A 71 9.10 -16.94 -23.28
N TYR A 72 9.09 -15.61 -23.33
CA TYR A 72 9.32 -14.85 -24.56
C TYR A 72 10.62 -14.04 -24.54
N GLU A 73 11.19 -13.79 -23.36
CA GLU A 73 12.45 -13.07 -23.21
C GLU A 73 13.23 -13.66 -22.03
N ILE A 74 14.53 -13.86 -22.23
CA ILE A 74 15.48 -14.21 -21.18
C ILE A 74 16.75 -13.37 -21.35
N ASP A 75 17.35 -12.99 -20.23
CA ASP A 75 18.70 -12.44 -20.15
C ASP A 75 19.39 -13.07 -18.93
N GLU A 76 20.09 -14.17 -19.20
CA GLU A 76 20.77 -14.98 -18.18
C GLU A 76 21.82 -14.18 -17.41
N ALA A 77 22.49 -13.21 -18.04
CA ALA A 77 23.51 -12.39 -17.39
C ALA A 77 22.92 -11.49 -16.30
N ASN A 78 21.67 -11.06 -16.47
CA ASN A 78 20.92 -10.25 -15.51
C ASN A 78 19.88 -11.08 -14.72
N GLU A 79 19.91 -12.41 -14.86
CA GLU A 79 18.93 -13.33 -14.24
C GLU A 79 17.47 -13.01 -14.62
N LEU A 80 17.23 -12.32 -15.73
CA LEU A 80 15.89 -11.90 -16.15
C LEU A 80 15.17 -12.98 -16.95
N MET A 81 13.91 -13.21 -16.59
CA MET A 81 12.97 -14.04 -17.32
C MET A 81 11.64 -13.31 -17.46
N LYS A 82 11.09 -13.20 -18.67
CA LYS A 82 9.73 -12.69 -18.90
C LYS A 82 8.82 -13.77 -19.48
N ILE A 83 7.63 -13.88 -18.90
CA ILE A 83 6.61 -14.86 -19.28
C ILE A 83 5.33 -14.14 -19.70
N ALA A 84 4.72 -14.62 -20.79
CA ALA A 84 3.42 -14.21 -21.26
C ALA A 84 2.37 -15.28 -20.90
N TYR A 85 1.36 -14.89 -20.14
CA TYR A 85 0.25 -15.74 -19.70
C TYR A 85 -1.02 -15.39 -20.49
N PRO A 86 -1.58 -16.31 -21.29
CA PRO A 86 -2.87 -16.11 -21.93
C PRO A 86 -3.95 -15.75 -20.90
N VAL A 87 -4.74 -14.70 -21.17
CA VAL A 87 -5.74 -14.19 -20.22
C VAL A 87 -6.83 -15.20 -19.86
N ASP A 88 -7.02 -16.21 -20.72
CA ASP A 88 -8.01 -17.28 -20.57
C ASP A 88 -7.66 -18.26 -19.44
N LEU A 89 -6.40 -18.26 -18.97
CA LEU A 89 -5.96 -19.06 -17.82
C LEU A 89 -6.54 -18.55 -16.49
N PHE A 90 -6.79 -17.24 -16.39
CA PHE A 90 -7.15 -16.64 -15.11
C PHE A 90 -8.64 -16.82 -14.80
N ASP A 91 -8.89 -17.42 -13.64
CA ASP A 91 -10.22 -17.76 -13.14
C ASP A 91 -11.11 -16.51 -12.97
N ARG A 92 -12.42 -16.73 -13.09
CA ARG A 92 -13.45 -15.71 -13.07
C ARG A 92 -14.57 -16.12 -12.13
N ASN A 93 -15.13 -15.13 -11.45
CA ASN A 93 -16.30 -15.34 -10.62
C ASN A 93 -17.48 -15.85 -11.44
N ILE A 94 -18.15 -16.89 -10.95
CA ILE A 94 -19.42 -17.36 -11.53
C ILE A 94 -20.56 -16.33 -11.38
N ILE A 95 -20.51 -15.50 -10.32
CA ILE A 95 -21.61 -14.61 -9.93
C ILE A 95 -21.65 -13.31 -10.75
N ASP A 96 -20.52 -12.87 -11.29
CA ASP A 96 -20.40 -11.56 -11.94
C ASP A 96 -19.38 -11.53 -13.10
N GLY A 97 -18.71 -12.64 -13.40
CA GLY A 97 -17.69 -12.74 -14.46
C GLY A 97 -16.41 -11.94 -14.20
N ARG A 98 -16.25 -11.33 -13.03
CA ARG A 98 -15.09 -10.51 -12.67
C ARG A 98 -13.85 -11.35 -12.38
N ALA A 99 -12.69 -10.70 -12.50
CA ALA A 99 -11.40 -11.31 -12.18
C ALA A 99 -11.19 -11.43 -10.66
N MET A 100 -10.25 -12.30 -10.27
CA MET A 100 -9.82 -12.46 -8.89
C MET A 100 -8.29 -12.47 -8.79
N LEU A 101 -7.74 -11.73 -7.81
CA LEU A 101 -6.29 -11.73 -7.58
C LEU A 101 -5.76 -13.09 -7.12
N ALA A 102 -6.59 -13.91 -6.47
CA ALA A 102 -6.19 -15.23 -6.02
C ALA A 102 -5.69 -16.10 -7.19
N SER A 103 -6.40 -16.10 -8.32
CA SER A 103 -5.98 -16.86 -9.51
C SER A 103 -4.68 -16.32 -10.11
N PHE A 104 -4.54 -14.99 -10.22
CA PHE A 104 -3.29 -14.38 -10.66
C PHE A 104 -2.10 -14.81 -9.78
N LEU A 105 -2.26 -14.75 -8.45
CA LEU A 105 -1.23 -15.15 -7.50
C LEU A 105 -0.90 -16.65 -7.61
N THR A 106 -1.92 -17.51 -7.69
CA THR A 106 -1.74 -18.97 -7.81
C THR A 106 -0.94 -19.33 -9.06
N LEU A 107 -1.23 -18.71 -10.20
CA LEU A 107 -0.55 -19.00 -11.47
C LEU A 107 0.84 -18.34 -11.53
N ALA A 108 0.92 -17.03 -11.30
CA ALA A 108 2.16 -16.28 -11.51
C ALA A 108 3.19 -16.48 -10.39
N ILE A 109 2.77 -16.78 -9.16
CA ILE A 109 3.66 -16.87 -7.98
C ILE A 109 3.24 -17.93 -6.95
N GLY A 110 2.58 -19.00 -7.39
CA GLY A 110 2.14 -20.11 -6.54
C GLY A 110 3.16 -21.24 -6.47
N ASN A 111 2.85 -22.37 -7.10
CA ASN A 111 3.66 -23.60 -7.04
C ASN A 111 5.11 -23.38 -7.53
N ASN A 112 5.31 -22.46 -8.46
CA ASN A 112 6.64 -22.12 -8.97
C ASN A 112 7.61 -21.63 -7.87
N GLN A 113 7.09 -21.14 -6.74
CA GLN A 113 7.87 -20.80 -5.54
C GLN A 113 8.28 -22.01 -4.70
N GLY A 114 7.94 -23.23 -5.10
CA GLY A 114 8.35 -24.48 -4.45
C GLY A 114 9.25 -25.37 -5.32
N MET A 115 9.56 -24.95 -6.55
CA MET A 115 10.28 -25.78 -7.52
C MET A 115 11.67 -26.20 -7.02
N GLY A 116 11.96 -27.50 -7.15
CA GLY A 116 13.18 -28.12 -6.64
C GLY A 116 14.43 -27.80 -7.46
N ASP A 117 14.28 -27.34 -8.69
CA ASP A 117 15.31 -27.01 -9.67
C ASP A 117 15.52 -25.48 -9.83
N ILE A 118 14.75 -24.66 -9.11
CA ILE A 118 14.88 -23.20 -9.08
C ILE A 118 15.45 -22.77 -7.73
N GLU A 119 16.58 -22.04 -7.73
CA GLU A 119 17.18 -21.52 -6.50
C GLU A 119 16.29 -20.42 -5.92
N TYR A 120 15.88 -19.48 -6.76
CA TYR A 120 14.92 -18.43 -6.45
C TYR A 120 14.29 -17.83 -7.70
N ALA A 121 13.10 -17.23 -7.52
CA ALA A 121 12.42 -16.45 -8.54
C ALA A 121 11.54 -15.40 -7.85
N LYS A 122 11.63 -14.13 -8.26
CA LYS A 122 10.84 -13.02 -7.72
C LYS A 122 10.24 -12.18 -8.84
N ILE A 123 8.95 -11.83 -8.75
CA ILE A 123 8.31 -10.91 -9.70
C ILE A 123 8.72 -9.47 -9.38
N HIS A 124 9.19 -8.76 -10.40
CA HIS A 124 9.55 -7.34 -10.31
C HIS A 124 8.53 -6.42 -10.95
N ASP A 125 7.80 -6.86 -11.98
CA ASP A 125 6.73 -6.09 -12.62
C ASP A 125 5.73 -7.02 -13.34
N VAL A 126 4.52 -6.49 -13.56
CA VAL A 126 3.42 -7.19 -14.21
C VAL A 126 2.66 -6.24 -15.12
N TYR A 127 2.43 -6.60 -16.37
CA TYR A 127 1.51 -5.90 -17.28
C TYR A 127 0.14 -6.58 -17.28
N PHE A 128 -0.93 -5.81 -17.05
CA PHE A 128 -2.31 -6.27 -17.16
C PHE A 128 -2.96 -5.68 -18.42
N PRO A 129 -3.35 -6.50 -19.41
CA PRO A 129 -3.93 -6.01 -20.65
C PRO A 129 -5.36 -5.47 -20.42
N PRO A 130 -5.85 -4.55 -21.26
CA PRO A 130 -7.17 -3.93 -21.12
C PRO A 130 -8.33 -4.92 -20.90
N CYS A 131 -8.34 -6.06 -21.61
CA CYS A 131 -9.42 -7.03 -21.52
C CYS A 131 -9.53 -7.70 -20.14
N TYR A 132 -8.41 -7.85 -19.43
CA TYR A 132 -8.35 -8.44 -18.11
C TYR A 132 -8.40 -7.38 -17.00
N LEU A 133 -7.73 -6.24 -17.21
CA LEU A 133 -7.72 -5.10 -16.30
C LEU A 133 -9.14 -4.63 -15.94
N ARG A 134 -10.02 -4.51 -16.94
CA ARG A 134 -11.42 -4.05 -16.76
C ARG A 134 -12.29 -4.99 -15.93
N LEU A 135 -11.84 -6.22 -15.70
CA LEU A 135 -12.58 -7.21 -14.92
C LEU A 135 -12.31 -7.10 -13.42
N PHE A 136 -11.28 -6.38 -13.00
CA PHE A 136 -11.00 -6.13 -11.60
C PHE A 136 -11.94 -5.06 -11.00
N ASP A 137 -12.12 -5.10 -9.68
CA ASP A 137 -13.04 -4.20 -8.99
C ASP A 137 -12.55 -2.75 -9.02
N GLY A 138 -11.24 -2.52 -8.86
CA GLY A 138 -10.65 -1.19 -8.72
C GLY A 138 -11.18 -0.42 -7.49
N PRO A 139 -10.58 0.72 -7.12
CA PRO A 139 -11.00 1.46 -5.94
C PRO A 139 -12.38 2.11 -6.16
N ALA A 140 -13.29 1.97 -5.19
CA ALA A 140 -14.56 2.72 -5.21
C ALA A 140 -14.39 4.15 -4.67
N MET A 141 -13.57 4.29 -3.63
CA MET A 141 -13.17 5.57 -3.04
C MET A 141 -11.67 5.78 -3.14
N ASN A 142 -11.23 7.03 -3.00
CA ASN A 142 -9.83 7.42 -2.86
C ASN A 142 -9.71 8.70 -2.01
N ILE A 143 -8.53 9.34 -2.01
CA ILE A 143 -8.28 10.53 -1.18
C ILE A 143 -9.24 11.69 -1.48
N VAL A 144 -9.82 11.78 -2.68
CA VAL A 144 -10.79 12.83 -3.04
C VAL A 144 -12.02 12.78 -2.13
N ASP A 145 -12.42 11.58 -1.71
CA ASP A 145 -13.54 11.40 -0.80
C ASP A 145 -13.18 11.85 0.64
N MET A 146 -11.93 11.66 1.06
CA MET A 146 -11.42 12.21 2.33
C MET A 146 -11.32 13.74 2.27
N TRP A 147 -10.86 14.31 1.15
CA TRP A 147 -10.82 15.75 0.94
C TRP A 147 -12.20 16.38 0.95
N ARG A 148 -13.21 15.70 0.42
CA ARG A 148 -14.61 16.17 0.48
C ARG A 148 -15.08 16.30 1.92
N VAL A 149 -14.85 15.28 2.75
CA VAL A 149 -15.20 15.32 4.19
C VAL A 149 -14.43 16.43 4.91
N LEU A 150 -13.16 16.62 4.57
CA LEU A 150 -12.31 17.68 5.13
C LEU A 150 -12.54 19.08 4.53
N GLU A 151 -13.56 19.24 3.67
CA GLU A 151 -13.90 20.50 2.98
C GLU A 151 -12.73 21.12 2.20
N ARG A 152 -11.94 20.28 1.55
CA ARG A 152 -10.77 20.68 0.74
C ARG A 152 -11.08 20.67 -0.75
N PRO A 153 -10.25 21.33 -1.57
CA PRO A 153 -10.27 21.15 -3.02
C PRO A 153 -10.24 19.66 -3.40
N LEU A 154 -11.13 19.25 -4.30
CA LEU A 154 -11.24 17.86 -4.76
C LEU A 154 -10.12 17.47 -5.73
N VAL A 155 -9.33 18.45 -6.17
CA VAL A 155 -8.11 18.31 -6.96
C VAL A 155 -7.00 18.97 -6.15
N ASP A 156 -5.92 18.25 -5.92
CA ASP A 156 -4.77 18.72 -5.13
C ASP A 156 -5.14 19.24 -3.72
N GLY A 157 -6.05 18.55 -3.02
CA GLY A 157 -6.46 18.88 -1.66
C GLY A 157 -5.36 18.70 -0.58
N GLY A 158 -4.17 18.30 -0.98
CA GLY A 158 -2.97 18.26 -0.14
C GLY A 158 -2.95 17.16 0.91
N MET A 159 -2.01 17.28 1.84
CA MET A 159 -1.70 16.22 2.81
C MET A 159 -2.81 16.10 3.86
N VAL A 160 -3.33 14.89 4.04
CA VAL A 160 -4.16 14.56 5.21
C VAL A 160 -3.23 14.21 6.37
N VAL A 161 -3.20 15.08 7.39
CA VAL A 161 -2.32 14.95 8.56
C VAL A 161 -2.87 13.89 9.49
N GLY A 162 -2.14 12.78 9.65
CA GLY A 162 -2.62 11.69 10.46
C GLY A 162 -1.62 11.09 11.44
N THR A 163 -2.14 10.21 12.29
CA THR A 163 -1.36 9.46 13.28
C THR A 163 -1.85 8.03 13.41
N ILE A 164 -1.08 7.26 14.17
CA ILE A 164 -1.44 5.93 14.65
C ILE A 164 -1.49 6.02 16.17
N ILE A 165 -2.57 5.56 16.79
CA ILE A 165 -2.62 5.52 18.26
C ILE A 165 -1.52 4.59 18.78
N LYS A 166 -0.68 5.15 19.68
CA LYS A 166 0.37 4.44 20.40
C LYS A 166 0.10 4.48 21.91
N PRO A 167 0.52 3.48 22.70
CA PRO A 167 1.21 2.24 22.32
C PRO A 167 0.41 1.35 21.38
N LYS A 168 1.09 0.42 20.71
CA LYS A 168 0.48 -0.50 19.72
C LYS A 168 -0.74 -1.24 20.28
N LEU A 169 -0.62 -1.76 21.50
CA LEU A 169 -1.68 -2.34 22.30
C LEU A 169 -1.49 -1.91 23.76
N GLY A 170 -2.55 -1.99 24.56
CA GLY A 170 -2.51 -1.80 26.02
C GLY A 170 -3.25 -0.57 26.53
N LEU A 171 -3.61 0.40 25.69
CA LEU A 171 -4.56 1.45 26.08
C LEU A 171 -5.95 0.83 26.26
N ARG A 172 -6.54 1.09 27.44
CA ARG A 172 -7.96 0.83 27.72
C ARG A 172 -8.84 1.85 26.97
N PRO A 173 -10.17 1.66 26.93
CA PRO A 173 -11.06 2.52 26.14
C PRO A 173 -10.93 4.02 26.42
N GLU A 174 -10.97 4.48 27.67
CA GLU A 174 -10.92 5.93 27.94
C GLU A 174 -9.57 6.57 27.57
N PRO A 175 -8.41 5.99 27.96
CA PRO A 175 -7.11 6.52 27.53
C PRO A 175 -6.92 6.56 26.01
N PHE A 176 -7.47 5.57 25.29
CA PHE A 176 -7.41 5.54 23.84
C PHE A 176 -8.22 6.69 23.21
N ALA A 177 -9.46 6.87 23.66
CA ALA A 177 -10.34 7.94 23.20
C ALA A 177 -9.76 9.33 23.52
N ALA A 178 -9.19 9.50 24.71
CA ALA A 178 -8.49 10.72 25.11
C ALA A 178 -7.31 11.04 24.19
N ALA A 179 -6.50 10.04 23.81
CA ALA A 179 -5.42 10.22 22.84
C ALA A 179 -5.93 10.60 21.45
N CYS A 180 -7.09 10.06 21.04
CA CYS A 180 -7.74 10.45 19.78
C CYS A 180 -8.14 11.92 19.78
N TYR A 181 -8.89 12.34 20.81
CA TYR A 181 -9.31 13.72 20.99
C TYR A 181 -8.10 14.68 20.98
N GLN A 182 -7.06 14.38 21.77
CA GLN A 182 -5.84 15.20 21.83
C GLN A 182 -5.16 15.37 20.47
N PHE A 183 -5.03 14.32 19.66
CA PHE A 183 -4.45 14.46 18.33
C PHE A 183 -5.36 15.28 17.39
N TRP A 184 -6.67 15.06 17.43
CA TRP A 184 -7.62 15.75 16.55
C TRP A 184 -7.72 17.27 16.79
N LEU A 185 -7.25 17.78 17.93
CA LEU A 185 -7.08 19.22 18.15
C LEU A 185 -6.07 19.88 17.18
N GLY A 186 -5.22 19.11 16.50
CA GLY A 186 -4.32 19.62 15.47
C GLY A 186 -4.28 18.81 14.17
N GLY A 187 -4.72 17.55 14.19
CA GLY A 187 -4.67 16.62 13.06
C GLY A 187 -6.03 16.34 12.41
N ASP A 188 -5.99 15.60 11.30
CA ASP A 188 -7.17 15.21 10.53
C ASP A 188 -7.55 13.75 10.79
N PHE A 189 -6.58 12.84 10.72
CA PHE A 189 -6.83 11.41 10.53
C PHE A 189 -6.16 10.54 11.60
N ILE A 190 -6.87 9.57 12.13
CA ILE A 190 -6.32 8.59 13.06
C ILE A 190 -6.59 7.19 12.53
N LYS A 191 -5.59 6.32 12.50
CA LYS A 191 -5.81 4.88 12.32
C LYS A 191 -5.63 4.11 13.61
N ASN A 192 -6.35 3.01 13.74
CA ASN A 192 -5.92 1.92 14.60
C ASN A 192 -4.49 1.49 14.23
N ASP A 193 -3.65 1.14 15.21
CA ASP A 193 -2.47 0.33 14.93
C ASP A 193 -2.92 -1.07 14.48
N GLU A 194 -2.11 -1.77 13.69
CA GLU A 194 -2.60 -2.94 12.95
C GLU A 194 -3.22 -4.07 13.80
N PRO A 195 -2.79 -4.35 15.06
CA PRO A 195 -3.42 -5.42 15.83
C PRO A 195 -4.60 -4.94 16.69
N GLN A 196 -4.91 -3.65 16.75
CA GLN A 196 -5.98 -3.13 17.61
C GLN A 196 -7.34 -3.59 17.07
N GLY A 197 -8.19 -4.16 17.92
CA GLY A 197 -9.50 -4.66 17.52
C GLY A 197 -10.39 -4.90 18.74
N ASN A 198 -10.54 -6.16 19.14
CA ASN A 198 -11.42 -6.57 20.23
C ASN A 198 -10.67 -7.30 21.37
N GLN A 199 -9.50 -6.78 21.77
CA GLN A 199 -8.78 -7.34 22.91
C GLN A 199 -9.60 -7.20 24.20
N VAL A 200 -9.47 -8.17 25.12
CA VAL A 200 -10.28 -8.22 26.35
C VAL A 200 -10.14 -6.99 27.27
N PHE A 201 -9.00 -6.29 27.22
CA PHE A 201 -8.77 -5.06 27.98
C PHE A 201 -9.25 -3.78 27.27
N ALA A 202 -9.61 -3.88 25.99
CA ALA A 202 -10.11 -2.79 25.16
C ALA A 202 -11.19 -3.31 24.19
N PRO A 203 -12.37 -3.73 24.69
CA PRO A 203 -13.40 -4.31 23.84
C PRO A 203 -13.90 -3.33 22.78
N LEU A 204 -14.08 -3.80 21.55
CA LEU A 204 -14.46 -2.97 20.40
C LEU A 204 -15.78 -2.23 20.64
N ARG A 205 -16.76 -2.92 21.22
CA ARG A 205 -18.09 -2.36 21.55
C ARG A 205 -18.05 -1.30 22.65
N THR A 206 -16.98 -1.23 23.44
CA THR A 206 -16.79 -0.22 24.48
C THR A 206 -16.02 0.98 23.94
N ILE A 207 -14.99 0.74 23.13
CA ILE A 207 -14.06 1.78 22.69
C ILE A 207 -14.61 2.61 21.53
N MET A 208 -15.34 2.02 20.58
CA MET A 208 -15.86 2.76 19.41
C MET A 208 -16.80 3.91 19.78
N PRO A 209 -17.77 3.76 20.72
CA PRO A 209 -18.58 4.88 21.17
C PRO A 209 -17.77 6.02 21.79
N MET A 210 -16.69 5.70 22.52
CA MET A 210 -15.81 6.72 23.12
C MET A 210 -14.96 7.46 22.08
N ILE A 211 -14.56 6.76 21.01
CA ILE A 211 -13.88 7.39 19.86
C ILE A 211 -14.86 8.31 19.12
N ALA A 212 -16.10 7.87 18.88
CA ALA A 212 -17.13 8.69 18.25
C ALA A 212 -17.46 9.96 19.07
N ASP A 213 -17.56 9.84 20.41
CA ASP A 213 -17.66 11.00 21.31
C ASP A 213 -16.45 11.94 21.20
N SER A 214 -15.25 11.37 21.16
CA SER A 214 -14.01 12.16 21.02
C SER A 214 -13.92 12.89 19.69
N MET A 215 -14.41 12.27 18.61
CA MET A 215 -14.53 12.90 17.29
C MET A 215 -15.50 14.08 17.36
N ARG A 216 -16.72 13.85 17.90
CA ARG A 216 -17.71 14.92 18.10
C ARG A 216 -17.13 16.11 18.85
N ARG A 217 -16.56 15.88 20.04
CA ARG A 217 -15.96 16.96 20.86
C ARG A 217 -14.83 17.68 20.13
N ALA A 218 -13.96 16.97 19.41
CA ALA A 218 -12.89 17.60 18.65
C ALA A 218 -13.42 18.44 17.47
N GLN A 219 -14.48 17.97 16.80
CA GLN A 219 -15.13 18.74 15.73
C GLN A 219 -15.83 19.98 16.28
N ASP A 220 -16.55 19.86 17.41
CA ASP A 220 -17.21 20.98 18.07
C ASP A 220 -16.21 22.06 18.49
N GLU A 221 -15.04 21.66 19.01
CA GLU A 221 -14.01 22.59 19.47
C GLU A 221 -13.21 23.24 18.33
N THR A 222 -12.89 22.47 17.29
CA THR A 222 -12.02 22.95 16.21
C THR A 222 -12.79 23.55 15.04
N GLY A 223 -14.09 23.26 14.91
CA GLY A 223 -14.89 23.58 13.73
C GLY A 223 -14.44 22.87 12.45
N GLN A 224 -13.66 21.78 12.58
CA GLN A 224 -13.08 21.05 11.46
C GLN A 224 -13.50 19.59 11.49
N ALA A 225 -13.84 19.01 10.33
CA ALA A 225 -14.07 17.58 10.20
C ALA A 225 -12.82 16.75 10.57
N LYS A 226 -13.04 15.56 11.15
CA LYS A 226 -11.99 14.61 11.56
C LYS A 226 -12.29 13.22 11.02
N LEU A 227 -11.26 12.41 10.78
CA LEU A 227 -11.35 11.10 10.16
C LEU A 227 -10.79 10.00 11.07
N PHE A 228 -11.39 8.81 11.02
CA PHE A 228 -10.91 7.62 11.74
C PHE A 228 -10.87 6.38 10.84
N SER A 229 -9.76 5.64 10.87
CA SER A 229 -9.62 4.35 10.19
C SER A 229 -9.65 3.20 11.18
N ALA A 230 -10.79 2.51 11.22
CA ALA A 230 -11.08 1.44 12.15
C ALA A 230 -10.63 0.08 11.58
N ASN A 231 -9.88 -0.69 12.37
CA ASN A 231 -9.48 -2.04 11.95
C ASN A 231 -10.64 -3.03 12.06
N ILE A 232 -11.04 -3.59 10.92
CA ILE A 232 -12.10 -4.60 10.84
C ILE A 232 -11.57 -5.99 10.48
N THR A 233 -10.25 -6.17 10.42
CA THR A 233 -9.62 -7.44 10.04
C THR A 233 -10.08 -8.59 10.94
N ALA A 234 -10.52 -9.68 10.32
CA ALA A 234 -10.86 -10.95 10.94
C ALA A 234 -10.74 -12.09 9.92
N ASP A 235 -10.57 -13.32 10.41
CA ASP A 235 -10.54 -14.51 9.55
C ASP A 235 -11.92 -14.81 8.94
N ASP A 236 -12.98 -14.59 9.71
CA ASP A 236 -14.37 -14.76 9.29
C ASP A 236 -14.89 -13.45 8.64
N PRO A 237 -15.28 -13.47 7.34
CA PRO A 237 -15.91 -12.31 6.72
C PRO A 237 -17.16 -11.82 7.45
N ALA A 238 -17.92 -12.68 8.12
CA ALA A 238 -19.09 -12.28 8.90
C ALA A 238 -18.70 -11.40 10.10
N GLU A 239 -17.57 -11.66 10.74
CA GLU A 239 -17.03 -10.80 11.81
C GLU A 239 -16.56 -9.45 11.23
N MET A 240 -15.94 -9.43 10.04
CA MET A 240 -15.59 -8.18 9.37
C MET A 240 -16.84 -7.32 9.11
N TYR A 241 -17.92 -7.95 8.65
CA TYR A 241 -19.19 -7.26 8.39
C TYR A 241 -19.82 -6.75 9.69
N ALA A 242 -19.86 -7.57 10.73
CA ALA A 242 -20.40 -7.19 12.03
C ALA A 242 -19.64 -6.00 12.65
N ARG A 243 -18.31 -5.98 12.53
CA ARG A 243 -17.49 -4.83 12.97
C ARG A 243 -17.82 -3.58 12.17
N GLY A 244 -17.79 -3.67 10.84
CA GLY A 244 -18.05 -2.54 9.97
C GLY A 244 -19.43 -1.93 10.21
N GLU A 245 -20.48 -2.76 10.22
CA GLU A 245 -21.86 -2.32 10.46
C GLU A 245 -22.02 -1.65 11.83
N PHE A 246 -21.48 -2.27 12.89
CA PHE A 246 -21.51 -1.67 14.23
C PHE A 246 -20.78 -0.33 14.29
N ILE A 247 -19.63 -0.19 13.63
CA ILE A 247 -18.87 1.06 13.60
C ILE A 247 -19.68 2.15 12.89
N LEU A 248 -20.24 1.89 11.71
CA LEU A 248 -21.03 2.90 10.99
C LEU A 248 -22.28 3.31 11.78
N GLU A 249 -22.99 2.36 12.38
CA GLU A 249 -24.13 2.65 13.27
C GLU A 249 -23.71 3.52 14.46
N THR A 250 -22.57 3.22 15.08
CA THR A 250 -22.05 3.95 16.24
C THR A 250 -21.63 5.38 15.90
N PHE A 251 -21.01 5.60 14.73
CA PHE A 251 -20.58 6.92 14.29
C PHE A 251 -21.76 7.76 13.76
N GLY A 252 -22.86 7.13 13.33
CA GLY A 252 -24.11 7.79 12.99
C GLY A 252 -23.92 8.84 11.88
N GLU A 253 -24.12 10.11 12.22
CA GLU A 253 -23.92 11.23 11.29
C GLU A 253 -22.47 11.37 10.80
N PHE A 254 -21.49 10.81 11.52
CA PHE A 254 -20.07 10.79 11.13
C PHE A 254 -19.65 9.50 10.43
N ALA A 255 -20.61 8.70 9.91
CA ALA A 255 -20.29 7.44 9.24
C ALA A 255 -19.42 7.62 7.98
N ASP A 256 -19.53 8.74 7.26
CA ASP A 256 -18.68 9.09 6.11
C ASP A 256 -17.28 9.61 6.51
N HIS A 257 -17.05 9.85 7.81
CA HIS A 257 -15.73 10.15 8.37
C HIS A 257 -14.90 8.89 8.69
N VAL A 258 -15.48 7.71 8.45
CA VAL A 258 -14.85 6.43 8.76
C VAL A 258 -14.17 5.83 7.53
N ALA A 259 -12.97 5.32 7.74
CA ALA A 259 -12.29 4.41 6.83
C ALA A 259 -12.21 3.03 7.47
N PHE A 260 -12.15 1.98 6.66
CA PHE A 260 -11.93 0.62 7.15
C PHE A 260 -10.53 0.14 6.83
N LEU A 261 -9.79 -0.20 7.89
CA LEU A 261 -8.49 -0.80 7.80
C LEU A 261 -8.60 -2.32 7.72
N VAL A 262 -7.91 -2.89 6.73
CA VAL A 262 -7.75 -4.33 6.56
C VAL A 262 -6.27 -4.67 6.41
N ASP A 263 -5.77 -5.61 7.21
CA ASP A 263 -4.42 -6.15 7.07
C ASP A 263 -4.31 -7.13 5.89
N GLY A 264 -4.42 -6.59 4.67
CA GLY A 264 -4.65 -7.38 3.46
C GLY A 264 -3.53 -8.35 3.07
N TYR A 265 -2.29 -8.15 3.54
CA TYR A 265 -1.22 -9.13 3.28
C TYR A 265 -1.41 -10.39 4.14
N VAL A 266 -1.61 -10.24 5.45
CA VAL A 266 -1.76 -11.40 6.36
C VAL A 266 -3.15 -12.03 6.31
N ALA A 267 -4.21 -11.24 6.14
CA ALA A 267 -5.57 -11.75 5.99
C ALA A 267 -5.92 -12.15 4.54
N GLY A 268 -5.04 -11.80 3.60
CA GLY A 268 -5.15 -12.17 2.19
C GLY A 268 -6.17 -11.38 1.37
N PRO A 269 -6.22 -11.61 0.04
CA PRO A 269 -7.11 -10.89 -0.89
C PRO A 269 -8.61 -11.06 -0.59
N THR A 270 -9.00 -12.15 0.08
CA THR A 270 -10.39 -12.41 0.48
C THR A 270 -10.90 -11.35 1.45
N ALA A 271 -10.13 -11.02 2.51
CA ALA A 271 -10.52 -10.00 3.48
C ALA A 271 -10.62 -8.61 2.85
N VAL A 272 -9.69 -8.27 1.96
CA VAL A 272 -9.69 -7.01 1.20
C VAL A 272 -10.95 -6.91 0.33
N THR A 273 -11.27 -7.97 -0.39
CA THR A 273 -12.45 -8.04 -1.26
C THR A 273 -13.76 -8.01 -0.45
N ALA A 274 -13.80 -8.69 0.70
CA ALA A 274 -14.94 -8.68 1.61
C ALA A 274 -15.27 -7.24 2.05
N CYS A 275 -14.26 -6.47 2.49
CA CYS A 275 -14.46 -5.05 2.79
C CYS A 275 -14.85 -4.23 1.56
N ARG A 276 -14.10 -4.37 0.45
CA ARG A 276 -14.30 -3.59 -0.79
C ARG A 276 -15.72 -3.73 -1.34
N ARG A 277 -16.28 -4.94 -1.29
CA ARG A 277 -17.61 -5.24 -1.86
C ARG A 277 -18.74 -4.99 -0.87
N ARG A 278 -18.53 -5.23 0.43
CA ARG A 278 -19.56 -4.96 1.46
C ARG A 278 -19.71 -3.46 1.73
N PHE A 279 -18.60 -2.73 1.77
CA PHE A 279 -18.55 -1.31 2.16
C PHE A 279 -17.90 -0.44 1.08
N PRO A 280 -18.42 -0.41 -0.16
CA PRO A 280 -17.82 0.36 -1.26
C PRO A 280 -17.88 1.87 -1.06
N GLN A 281 -18.73 2.35 -0.15
CA GLN A 281 -18.87 3.77 0.22
C GLN A 281 -18.05 4.13 1.46
N GLN A 282 -17.10 3.28 1.86
CA GLN A 282 -16.16 3.55 2.94
C GLN A 282 -14.73 3.43 2.39
N PHE A 283 -13.84 4.32 2.81
CA PHE A 283 -12.46 4.30 2.32
C PHE A 283 -11.76 3.01 2.79
N LEU A 284 -11.32 2.17 1.84
CA LEU A 284 -10.60 0.94 2.13
C LEU A 284 -9.11 1.24 2.33
N HIS A 285 -8.69 1.27 3.60
CA HIS A 285 -7.31 1.42 4.03
C HIS A 285 -6.63 0.05 4.05
N TYR A 286 -5.87 -0.26 3.01
CA TYR A 286 -5.05 -1.48 2.96
C TYR A 286 -3.80 -1.31 3.82
N HIS A 287 -3.72 -2.05 4.91
CA HIS A 287 -2.52 -2.19 5.72
C HIS A 287 -1.74 -3.44 5.29
N ARG A 288 -0.42 -3.32 5.14
CA ARG A 288 0.42 -4.36 4.53
C ARG A 288 1.27 -5.16 5.53
N ALA A 289 0.86 -5.25 6.80
CA ALA A 289 1.63 -5.97 7.82
C ALA A 289 2.12 -7.34 7.34
N GLY A 290 3.39 -7.69 7.59
CA GLY A 290 3.99 -8.96 7.16
C GLY A 290 4.63 -8.97 5.76
N HIS A 291 4.33 -7.98 4.90
CA HIS A 291 4.79 -7.97 3.50
C HIS A 291 6.31 -8.09 3.32
N GLY A 292 7.10 -7.55 4.26
CA GLY A 292 8.56 -7.55 4.21
C GLY A 292 9.19 -8.95 4.06
N ALA A 293 8.49 -10.01 4.49
CA ALA A 293 8.94 -11.40 4.31
C ALA A 293 9.22 -11.75 2.84
N VAL A 294 8.49 -11.15 1.90
CA VAL A 294 8.69 -11.36 0.46
C VAL A 294 9.15 -10.10 -0.26
N THR A 295 8.70 -8.92 0.16
CA THR A 295 9.00 -7.69 -0.59
C THR A 295 10.38 -7.13 -0.30
N SER A 296 11.01 -7.44 0.84
CA SER A 296 12.35 -6.93 1.18
C SER A 296 13.35 -7.25 0.06
N PRO A 297 14.25 -6.33 -0.30
CA PRO A 297 15.34 -6.61 -1.25
C PRO A 297 16.24 -7.78 -0.81
N GLN A 298 16.29 -8.10 0.49
CA GLN A 298 17.00 -9.28 0.99
C GLN A 298 16.37 -10.59 0.49
N SER A 299 15.04 -10.61 0.33
CA SER A 299 14.33 -11.78 -0.18
C SER A 299 14.44 -11.83 -1.71
N LYS A 300 14.93 -12.95 -2.21
CA LYS A 300 14.96 -13.25 -3.66
C LYS A 300 13.72 -14.02 -4.13
N ARG A 301 12.68 -14.13 -3.30
CA ARG A 301 11.45 -14.90 -3.58
C ARG A 301 10.20 -14.03 -3.51
N GLY A 302 9.11 -14.52 -4.09
CA GLY A 302 7.81 -13.84 -4.07
C GLY A 302 7.74 -12.67 -5.05
N TYR A 303 7.45 -11.47 -4.55
CA TYR A 303 7.26 -10.28 -5.39
C TYR A 303 7.71 -9.01 -4.67
N THR A 304 8.02 -7.96 -5.42
CA THR A 304 8.46 -6.65 -4.88
C THR A 304 7.32 -5.87 -4.23
N ALA A 305 7.66 -4.82 -3.47
CA ALA A 305 6.67 -3.88 -2.93
C ALA A 305 5.89 -3.17 -4.06
N PHE A 306 6.54 -2.89 -5.19
CA PHE A 306 5.91 -2.34 -6.38
C PHE A 306 4.77 -3.22 -6.88
N VAL A 307 5.03 -4.52 -7.08
CA VAL A 307 4.03 -5.49 -7.53
C VAL A 307 2.91 -5.64 -6.50
N HIS A 308 3.24 -5.69 -5.21
CA HIS A 308 2.25 -5.76 -4.12
C HIS A 308 1.29 -4.57 -4.14
N CYS A 309 1.84 -3.35 -4.25
CA CYS A 309 1.04 -2.14 -4.33
C CYS A 309 0.21 -2.10 -5.62
N LYS A 310 0.77 -2.44 -6.78
CA LYS A 310 0.04 -2.51 -8.05
C LYS A 310 -1.18 -3.44 -7.97
N MET A 311 -1.02 -4.63 -7.36
CA MET A 311 -2.13 -5.54 -7.10
C MET A 311 -3.20 -4.94 -6.18
N SER A 312 -2.82 -4.12 -5.19
CA SER A 312 -3.79 -3.49 -4.29
C SER A 312 -4.73 -2.50 -4.99
N ARG A 313 -4.28 -1.85 -6.08
CA ARG A 313 -5.15 -0.99 -6.90
C ARG A 313 -6.20 -1.83 -7.62
N LEU A 314 -5.79 -2.98 -8.17
CA LEU A 314 -6.71 -3.94 -8.79
C LEU A 314 -7.75 -4.48 -7.80
N SER A 315 -7.34 -4.85 -6.58
CA SER A 315 -8.27 -5.33 -5.53
C SER A 315 -9.23 -4.26 -5.02
N GLY A 316 -8.92 -2.99 -5.28
CA GLY A 316 -9.77 -1.87 -4.94
C GLY A 316 -9.45 -1.17 -3.63
N ALA A 317 -8.20 -1.24 -3.16
CA ALA A 317 -7.75 -0.42 -2.05
C ALA A 317 -7.91 1.08 -2.37
N SER A 318 -8.58 1.83 -1.47
CA SER A 318 -8.67 3.29 -1.57
C SER A 318 -7.35 3.97 -1.23
N GLY A 319 -6.58 3.36 -0.35
CA GLY A 319 -5.19 3.70 -0.08
C GLY A 319 -4.43 2.51 0.47
N ILE A 320 -3.13 2.47 0.19
CA ILE A 320 -2.22 1.44 0.69
C ILE A 320 -0.96 2.09 1.26
N HIS A 321 -0.40 1.49 2.29
CA HIS A 321 0.93 1.84 2.75
C HIS A 321 1.97 1.60 1.65
N THR A 322 2.63 2.66 1.15
CA THR A 322 3.69 2.55 0.14
C THR A 322 5.09 2.52 0.78
N GLY A 323 5.22 3.00 2.01
CA GLY A 323 6.46 3.07 2.75
C GLY A 323 6.88 4.51 2.97
N THR A 324 8.17 4.75 3.14
CA THR A 324 8.73 6.08 3.38
C THR A 324 9.83 6.44 2.40
N MET A 325 10.07 5.61 1.37
CA MET A 325 11.06 5.86 0.31
C MET A 325 12.47 6.16 0.87
N GLY A 326 12.84 5.47 1.96
CA GLY A 326 14.11 5.68 2.68
C GLY A 326 14.10 6.79 3.75
N TYR A 327 13.05 7.60 3.86
CA TYR A 327 13.00 8.74 4.80
C TYR A 327 12.53 8.38 6.22
N GLY A 328 12.01 7.17 6.42
CA GLY A 328 11.51 6.68 7.70
C GLY A 328 12.42 5.62 8.34
N LYS A 329 11.81 4.70 9.10
CA LYS A 329 12.54 3.64 9.84
C LYS A 329 12.54 2.27 9.16
N MET A 330 11.68 2.08 8.16
CA MET A 330 11.53 0.81 7.45
C MET A 330 12.42 0.82 6.21
N GLU A 331 12.86 -0.34 5.74
CA GLU A 331 13.54 -0.47 4.44
C GLU A 331 12.70 0.15 3.32
N GLY A 332 13.37 0.85 2.41
CA GLY A 332 12.79 1.49 1.23
C GLY A 332 13.82 2.38 0.56
N ASP A 333 13.64 2.62 -0.74
CA ASP A 333 14.57 3.37 -1.58
C ASP A 333 13.88 4.62 -2.16
N ALA A 334 14.65 5.63 -2.55
CA ALA A 334 14.09 6.86 -3.12
C ALA A 334 13.26 6.59 -4.39
N ASP A 335 13.65 5.57 -5.16
CA ASP A 335 12.96 5.14 -6.38
C ASP A 335 11.60 4.48 -6.12
N ASP A 336 11.26 4.17 -4.86
CA ASP A 336 9.91 3.71 -4.47
C ASP A 336 8.84 4.76 -4.77
N LYS A 337 9.19 6.01 -5.13
CA LYS A 337 8.24 6.99 -5.67
C LYS A 337 7.52 6.49 -6.94
N ALA A 338 8.15 5.61 -7.71
CA ALA A 338 7.51 4.96 -8.86
C ALA A 338 6.27 4.15 -8.44
N ILE A 339 6.24 3.63 -7.20
CA ILE A 339 5.06 2.97 -6.64
C ILE A 339 3.91 3.98 -6.52
N ALA A 340 4.16 5.18 -5.99
CA ALA A 340 3.12 6.20 -5.84
C ALA A 340 2.54 6.58 -7.22
N TYR A 341 3.40 6.85 -8.20
CA TYR A 341 2.95 7.18 -9.56
C TYR A 341 2.15 6.06 -10.22
N MET A 342 2.56 4.79 -10.05
CA MET A 342 1.82 3.63 -10.54
C MET A 342 0.42 3.49 -9.90
N LEU A 343 0.24 3.98 -8.67
CA LEU A 343 -1.04 3.95 -7.98
C LEU A 343 -1.95 5.15 -8.30
N GLU A 344 -1.37 6.29 -8.66
CA GLU A 344 -2.10 7.56 -8.81
C GLU A 344 -2.39 7.93 -10.25
N GLN A 345 -1.47 7.66 -11.17
CA GLN A 345 -1.56 8.10 -12.57
C GLN A 345 -2.40 7.10 -13.38
N ASP A 346 -3.03 7.60 -14.46
CA ASP A 346 -3.71 6.72 -15.41
C ASP A 346 -2.72 6.02 -16.35
N ASP A 347 -1.56 6.63 -16.59
CA ASP A 347 -0.47 6.04 -17.35
C ASP A 347 0.83 6.15 -16.55
N ALA A 348 1.43 5.01 -16.21
CA ALA A 348 2.65 4.98 -15.40
C ALA A 348 3.66 3.96 -15.95
N GLN A 349 4.94 4.24 -15.73
CA GLN A 349 6.05 3.35 -16.05
C GLN A 349 6.44 2.54 -14.81
N GLY A 350 6.38 1.20 -14.91
CA GLY A 350 6.99 0.29 -13.94
C GLY A 350 8.45 -0.04 -14.27
N PRO A 351 9.10 -0.90 -13.48
CA PRO A 351 10.48 -1.31 -13.75
C PRO A 351 10.68 -1.93 -15.14
N TYR A 352 9.67 -2.62 -15.67
CA TYR A 352 9.73 -3.26 -16.99
C TYR A 352 8.61 -2.79 -17.92
N PHE A 353 7.38 -2.64 -17.40
CA PHE A 353 6.20 -2.41 -18.22
C PHE A 353 5.55 -1.06 -17.96
N ARG A 354 5.16 -0.37 -19.05
CA ARG A 354 4.20 0.72 -18.98
C ARG A 354 2.79 0.17 -18.77
N GLN A 355 2.01 0.78 -17.88
CA GLN A 355 0.63 0.41 -17.61
C GLN A 355 -0.31 1.61 -17.81
N THR A 356 -1.30 1.45 -18.69
CA THR A 356 -2.47 2.32 -18.74
C THR A 356 -3.58 1.69 -17.88
N TRP A 357 -4.21 2.48 -17.01
CA TRP A 357 -5.23 2.07 -16.04
C TRP A 357 -6.66 2.31 -16.54
N GLN A 358 -6.82 2.96 -17.69
CA GLN A 358 -8.09 3.15 -18.40
C GLN A 358 -9.18 3.81 -17.55
N GLY A 359 -8.80 4.81 -16.77
CA GLY A 359 -9.67 5.54 -15.86
C GLY A 359 -9.98 4.80 -14.55
N MET A 360 -9.31 3.67 -14.26
CA MET A 360 -9.42 3.04 -12.94
C MET A 360 -8.99 4.03 -11.87
N LYS A 361 -9.83 4.22 -10.85
CA LYS A 361 -9.59 5.18 -9.77
C LYS A 361 -8.20 4.97 -9.13
N ALA A 362 -7.56 6.06 -8.75
CA ALA A 362 -6.28 6.06 -8.05
C ALA A 362 -6.38 5.40 -6.66
N THR A 363 -5.30 4.75 -6.24
CA THR A 363 -5.10 4.30 -4.86
C THR A 363 -4.15 5.26 -4.16
N THR A 364 -4.55 5.78 -3.01
CA THR A 364 -3.77 6.77 -2.25
C THR A 364 -2.49 6.17 -1.66
N PRO A 365 -1.32 6.77 -1.87
CA PRO A 365 -0.11 6.45 -1.11
C PRO A 365 -0.28 6.85 0.35
N ILE A 366 -0.28 5.87 1.26
CA ILE A 366 -0.31 6.11 2.70
C ILE A 366 1.12 6.06 3.22
N ILE A 367 1.62 7.18 3.72
CA ILE A 367 3.02 7.35 4.14
C ILE A 367 3.11 7.13 5.64
N SER A 368 3.84 6.10 6.06
CA SER A 368 3.88 5.68 7.46
C SER A 368 5.15 4.90 7.77
N GLY A 369 5.67 5.07 8.99
CA GLY A 369 6.81 4.30 9.51
C GLY A 369 7.98 5.17 9.92
N GLY A 370 8.00 5.64 11.17
CA GLY A 370 9.13 6.41 11.70
C GLY A 370 9.23 7.85 11.17
N MET A 371 8.16 8.35 10.54
CA MET A 371 8.08 9.74 10.11
C MET A 371 7.83 10.69 11.28
N ASN A 372 8.36 11.90 11.18
CA ASN A 372 8.07 13.06 12.02
C ASN A 372 8.13 14.34 11.16
N ALA A 373 7.82 15.50 11.74
CA ALA A 373 7.79 16.77 11.03
C ALA A 373 9.12 17.09 10.30
N LEU A 374 10.26 16.73 10.89
CA LEU A 374 11.59 17.04 10.36
C LEU A 374 11.92 16.29 9.06
N ARG A 375 11.34 15.09 8.90
CA ARG A 375 11.57 14.19 7.76
C ARG A 375 10.66 14.46 6.57
N LEU A 376 9.58 15.22 6.76
CA LEU A 376 8.56 15.44 5.72
C LEU A 376 9.06 16.24 4.50
N PRO A 377 9.80 17.35 4.65
CA PRO A 377 10.23 18.13 3.48
C PRO A 377 11.05 17.29 2.50
N GLY A 378 12.08 16.58 2.97
CA GLY A 378 12.89 15.72 2.10
C GLY A 378 12.09 14.60 1.44
N PHE A 379 11.10 14.03 2.14
CA PHE A 379 10.19 13.05 1.55
C PHE A 379 9.36 13.65 0.40
N PHE A 380 8.81 14.85 0.60
CA PHE A 380 8.03 15.53 -0.44
C PHE A 380 8.89 16.05 -1.59
N ASP A 381 10.13 16.46 -1.34
CA ASP A 381 11.09 16.79 -2.40
C ASP A 381 11.33 15.59 -3.33
N ASN A 382 11.45 14.38 -2.77
CA ASN A 382 11.59 13.17 -3.58
C ASN A 382 10.30 12.81 -4.34
N LEU A 383 9.14 12.89 -3.68
CA LEU A 383 7.85 12.50 -4.26
C LEU A 383 7.33 13.53 -5.29
N GLY A 384 7.55 14.81 -5.06
CA GLY A 384 7.13 15.92 -5.93
C GLY A 384 5.72 16.49 -5.65
N HIS A 385 4.96 15.93 -4.71
CA HIS A 385 3.65 16.44 -4.27
C HIS A 385 3.33 15.99 -2.85
N SER A 386 2.32 16.61 -2.23
CA SER A 386 1.85 16.28 -0.88
C SER A 386 0.43 15.67 -0.84
N ASN A 387 -0.11 15.22 -1.97
CA ASN A 387 -1.46 14.64 -2.07
C ASN A 387 -1.55 13.22 -1.49
N VAL A 388 -1.21 13.05 -0.22
CA VAL A 388 -1.08 11.76 0.46
C VAL A 388 -1.81 11.76 1.80
N ILE A 389 -2.08 10.56 2.33
CA ILE A 389 -2.40 10.42 3.76
C ILE A 389 -1.09 10.09 4.48
N GLN A 390 -0.69 10.94 5.42
CA GLN A 390 0.54 10.75 6.18
C GLN A 390 0.18 10.32 7.61
N THR A 391 0.79 9.26 8.13
CA THR A 391 0.54 8.81 9.52
C THR A 391 1.83 8.69 10.35
N SER A 392 1.91 9.50 11.41
CA SER A 392 3.08 9.59 12.30
C SER A 392 2.73 9.27 13.76
N GLY A 393 2.72 7.98 14.12
CA GLY A 393 2.43 7.55 15.49
C GLY A 393 3.42 8.13 16.52
N GLY A 394 4.68 7.68 16.46
CA GLY A 394 5.75 8.22 17.31
C GLY A 394 6.11 9.67 16.99
N GLY A 395 5.97 10.09 15.73
CA GLY A 395 6.22 11.47 15.32
C GLY A 395 5.22 12.49 15.88
N ALA A 396 4.00 12.05 16.23
CA ALA A 396 3.02 12.90 16.89
C ALA A 396 3.02 12.72 18.42
N PHE A 397 2.80 11.49 18.91
CA PHE A 397 2.70 11.24 20.35
C PHE A 397 4.05 11.24 21.09
N GLY A 398 5.17 11.24 20.36
CA GLY A 398 6.51 11.44 20.92
C GLY A 398 6.94 12.92 20.95
N HIS A 399 6.10 13.84 20.50
CA HIS A 399 6.35 15.27 20.63
C HIS A 399 6.34 15.69 22.10
N LYS A 400 7.32 16.51 22.52
CA LYS A 400 7.52 16.91 23.93
C LYS A 400 6.28 17.58 24.56
N ASP A 401 5.52 18.30 23.75
CA ASP A 401 4.29 19.01 24.15
C ASP A 401 3.00 18.22 23.85
N GLY A 402 3.10 16.92 23.56
CA GLY A 402 1.96 16.03 23.37
C GLY A 402 1.39 15.97 21.94
N GLY A 403 0.34 15.15 21.78
CA GLY A 403 -0.18 14.74 20.46
C GLY A 403 -0.75 15.88 19.61
N ALA A 404 -1.39 16.88 20.22
CA ALA A 404 -1.91 18.05 19.50
C ALA A 404 -0.78 18.85 18.86
N ALA A 405 0.29 19.11 19.61
CA ALA A 405 1.47 19.81 19.12
C ALA A 405 2.20 18.98 18.05
N GLY A 406 2.32 17.67 18.27
CA GLY A 406 2.78 16.73 17.25
C GLY A 406 2.02 16.85 15.93
N ALA A 407 0.68 16.87 15.98
CA ALA A 407 -0.15 17.03 14.80
C ALA A 407 0.07 18.38 14.08
N LYS A 408 0.12 19.48 14.84
CA LYS A 408 0.40 20.82 14.29
C LYS A 408 1.80 20.90 13.67
N SER A 409 2.82 20.29 14.27
CA SER A 409 4.18 20.26 13.69
C SER A 409 4.21 19.56 12.33
N LEU A 410 3.46 18.45 12.16
CA LEU A 410 3.33 17.75 10.87
C LEU A 410 2.65 18.64 9.82
N ARG A 411 1.57 19.33 10.21
CA ARG A 411 0.89 20.33 9.37
C ARG A 411 1.84 21.43 8.94
N GLN A 412 2.55 22.04 9.90
CA GLN A 412 3.48 23.14 9.68
C GLN A 412 4.64 22.73 8.77
N ALA A 413 5.18 21.52 8.92
CA ALA A 413 6.21 21.01 8.02
C ALA A 413 5.73 20.84 6.57
N SER A 414 4.50 20.34 6.37
CA SER A 414 3.90 20.28 5.03
C SER A 414 3.65 21.67 4.44
N LEU A 415 3.20 22.63 5.25
CA LEU A 415 2.97 24.00 4.81
C LEU A 415 4.27 24.72 4.43
N ALA A 416 5.33 24.56 5.24
CA ALA A 416 6.65 25.10 4.94
C ALA A 416 7.16 24.60 3.58
N TRP A 417 7.05 23.29 3.33
CA TRP A 417 7.41 22.69 2.04
C TRP A 417 6.59 23.25 0.88
N GLN A 418 5.26 23.34 1.02
CA GLN A 418 4.39 23.89 -0.02
C GLN A 418 4.69 25.36 -0.34
N GLN A 419 5.12 26.14 0.66
CA GLN A 419 5.50 27.55 0.50
C GLN A 419 6.94 27.73 -0.02
N GLY A 420 7.73 26.65 -0.10
CA GLY A 420 9.15 26.71 -0.43
C GLY A 420 10.00 27.42 0.62
N VAL A 421 9.55 27.44 1.88
CA VAL A 421 10.27 28.06 3.00
C VAL A 421 11.16 27.02 3.69
N ASP A 422 12.40 27.40 4.00
CA ASP A 422 13.31 26.57 4.78
C ASP A 422 12.68 26.18 6.13
N LEU A 423 12.75 24.89 6.49
CA LEU A 423 12.05 24.37 7.67
C LEU A 423 12.54 25.01 8.97
N LEU A 424 13.83 25.35 9.09
CA LEU A 424 14.37 26.01 10.29
C LEU A 424 13.89 27.45 10.39
N ASP A 425 13.84 28.17 9.27
CA ASP A 425 13.34 29.54 9.26
C ASP A 425 11.84 29.57 9.56
N TYR A 426 11.06 28.63 9.01
CA TYR A 426 9.64 28.47 9.33
C TYR A 426 9.44 28.15 10.82
N ALA A 427 10.28 27.30 11.41
CA ALA A 427 10.18 26.89 12.81
C ALA A 427 10.33 28.06 13.80
N LYS A 428 11.01 29.16 13.45
CA LYS A 428 11.17 30.33 14.34
C LYS A 428 9.84 30.97 14.73
N GLU A 429 8.85 30.92 13.84
CA GLU A 429 7.52 31.49 14.05
C GLU A 429 6.46 30.44 14.39
N HIS A 430 6.85 29.15 14.41
CA HIS A 430 5.94 28.02 14.56
C HIS A 430 6.38 27.15 15.74
N PRO A 431 5.88 27.39 16.96
CA PRO A 431 6.42 26.79 18.18
C PRO A 431 6.27 25.27 18.24
N GLU A 432 5.21 24.69 17.66
CA GLU A 432 5.08 23.24 17.59
C GLU A 432 6.11 22.60 16.64
N LEU A 433 6.42 23.23 15.52
CA LEU A 433 7.50 22.77 14.63
C LEU A 433 8.86 22.91 15.30
N ALA A 434 9.16 24.03 15.98
CA ALA A 434 10.36 24.18 16.79
C ALA A 434 10.45 23.10 17.89
N GLY A 435 9.32 22.79 18.53
CA GLY A 435 9.22 21.72 19.51
C GLY A 435 9.54 20.34 18.94
N ALA A 436 9.29 20.10 17.64
CA ALA A 436 9.67 18.86 16.98
C ALA A 436 11.19 18.69 16.85
N PHE A 437 11.96 19.78 16.64
CA PHE A 437 13.42 19.74 16.64
C PHE A 437 13.97 19.28 17.99
N GLU A 438 13.39 19.77 19.08
CA GLU A 438 13.75 19.35 20.44
C GLU A 438 13.27 17.93 20.78
N SER A 439 12.13 17.52 20.22
CA SER A 439 11.56 16.18 20.43
C SER A 439 12.37 15.09 19.74
N PHE A 440 12.97 15.39 18.59
CA PHE A 440 13.72 14.45 17.76
C PHE A 440 15.14 14.95 17.49
N PRO A 441 15.98 15.19 18.52
CA PRO A 441 17.23 15.92 18.38
C PRO A 441 18.26 15.20 17.51
N LYS A 442 18.24 13.85 17.47
CA LYS A 442 19.13 13.07 16.59
C LYS A 442 18.80 13.27 15.11
N ASP A 443 17.52 13.35 14.78
CA ASP A 443 17.07 13.63 13.41
C ASP A 443 17.37 15.09 13.06
N ALA A 444 17.13 16.01 13.98
CA ALA A 444 17.48 17.41 13.83
C ALA A 444 18.98 17.61 13.58
N ASP A 445 19.85 16.91 14.31
CA ASP A 445 21.30 17.00 14.14
C ASP A 445 21.77 16.48 12.78
N ALA A 446 21.15 15.40 12.30
CA ALA A 446 21.49 14.79 11.02
C ALA A 446 20.96 15.60 9.82
N LEU A 447 19.74 16.10 9.90
CA LEU A 447 19.05 16.77 8.78
C LEU A 447 19.29 18.28 8.76
N TYR A 448 19.53 18.89 9.94
CA TYR A 448 19.62 20.34 10.12
C TYR A 448 20.74 20.72 11.10
N PRO A 449 22.04 20.53 10.76
CA PRO A 449 23.16 20.56 11.72
C PRO A 449 23.30 21.81 12.61
N ASN A 450 22.77 22.96 12.20
CA ASN A 450 22.87 24.24 12.92
C ASN A 450 21.57 24.67 13.62
N TRP A 451 20.61 23.75 13.79
CA TRP A 451 19.27 24.09 14.30
C TRP A 451 19.31 24.72 15.70
N ARG A 452 20.19 24.25 16.60
CA ARG A 452 20.26 24.76 17.98
C ARG A 452 20.66 26.23 18.04
N GLU A 453 21.59 26.65 17.19
CA GLU A 453 22.04 28.05 17.16
C GLU A 453 20.95 28.96 16.59
N LYS A 454 20.29 28.50 15.52
CA LYS A 454 19.25 29.25 14.81
C LYS A 454 17.91 29.35 15.57
N LEU A 455 17.56 28.37 16.40
CA LEU A 455 16.33 28.40 17.19
C LEU A 455 16.52 28.99 18.60
N LYS A 456 17.73 28.92 19.19
CA LYS A 456 18.02 29.57 20.49
C LYS A 456 17.97 31.10 20.43
N THR A 457 18.23 31.70 19.28
CA THR A 457 18.26 33.17 19.11
C THR A 457 16.87 33.83 19.14
N VAL A 458 15.79 33.05 19.23
CA VAL A 458 14.39 33.53 19.28
C VAL A 458 13.78 33.44 20.68
N ALA A 459 14.44 32.77 21.63
CA ALA A 459 13.96 32.57 23.00
C ALA A 459 14.54 33.57 24.02
N ALA A 460 15.12 34.69 23.57
CA ALA A 460 15.73 35.72 24.40
C ALA A 460 14.96 37.04 24.37
#